data_AF-A0A0F2JI93-F1
#
_entry.id   AF-A0A0F2JI93-F1
#
_cell.length_a   1.000
_cell.length_b   1.000
_cell.length_c   1.000
_cell.angle_alpha   90.00
_cell.angle_beta   90.00
_cell.angle_gamma   90.00
#
_symmetry.space_group_name_H-M   'P 1'
#
loop_
_entity.id
_entity.type
_entity.pdbx_description
1 polymer ?
#
loop_
_entity_poly.entity_id
_entity_poly.type
_entity_poly.pdbx_seq_one_letter_code
_entity_poly.pdbx_strand_id
1 'polypeptide(L)'
;MREVSVGRLNEGDVLAKEIYTSNGKILLGKGVALTVPFINRLRDLGVHGIYIDDDLTSDIIIEDVISDQHRYEAMATIEKSCKAIQIGKDNESDLQGSIRNIVQDILFQKEIMISLMDIRNIDNRLYAHSVNVCVLASVLGKGLGLPVDKLNELALGACSMM
;
A
#
# COMPACT_ATOMS: atom_id res chain seq x y z
N MET A 1 -10.05 -8.85 12.49
CA MET A 1 -10.61 -8.31 11.23
C MET A 1 -10.54 -9.36 10.13
N ARG A 2 -11.47 -9.32 9.18
CA ARG A 2 -11.54 -10.26 8.04
C ARG A 2 -11.56 -9.52 6.72
N GLU A 3 -10.79 -9.98 5.75
CA GLU A 3 -10.87 -9.48 4.37
C GLU A 3 -12.11 -10.04 3.67
N VAL A 4 -12.91 -9.16 3.08
CA VAL A 4 -14.12 -9.51 2.34
C VAL A 4 -14.13 -8.79 1.00
N SER A 5 -14.43 -9.53 -0.06
CA SER A 5 -14.59 -8.94 -1.39
C SER A 5 -15.77 -7.97 -1.41
N VAL A 6 -15.62 -6.84 -2.11
CA VAL A 6 -16.67 -5.81 -2.23
C VAL A 6 -17.99 -6.38 -2.78
N GLY A 7 -17.93 -7.42 -3.60
CA GLY A 7 -19.13 -8.12 -4.10
C GLY A 7 -19.88 -8.96 -3.06
N ARG A 8 -19.31 -9.17 -1.87
CA ARG A 8 -19.89 -9.96 -0.77
C ARG A 8 -20.19 -9.12 0.48
N LEU A 9 -20.05 -7.80 0.38
CA LEU A 9 -20.36 -6.89 1.48
C LEU A 9 -21.86 -6.76 1.67
N ASN A 10 -22.27 -6.69 2.94
CA ASN A 10 -23.63 -6.42 3.34
C ASN A 10 -23.75 -5.01 3.91
N GLU A 11 -24.94 -4.44 3.81
CA GLU A 11 -25.24 -3.21 4.55
C GLU A 11 -25.15 -3.47 6.06
N GLY A 12 -24.47 -2.59 6.77
CA GLY A 12 -24.19 -2.72 8.20
C GLY A 12 -22.82 -3.31 8.54
N ASP A 13 -22.08 -3.87 7.59
CA ASP A 13 -20.69 -4.32 7.81
C ASP A 13 -19.83 -3.13 8.27
N VAL A 14 -19.00 -3.32 9.31
CA VAL A 14 -18.19 -2.25 9.92
C VAL A 14 -16.77 -2.29 9.38
N LEU A 15 -16.26 -1.14 8.95
CA LEU A 15 -14.94 -1.01 8.35
C LEU A 15 -13.81 -1.14 9.41
N ALA A 16 -12.90 -2.10 9.24
CA ALA A 16 -11.81 -2.35 10.19
C ALA A 16 -10.56 -1.47 9.95
N LYS A 17 -10.36 -0.96 8.73
CA LYS A 17 -9.24 -0.08 8.33
C LYS A 17 -9.75 1.10 7.49
N GLU A 18 -9.11 2.27 7.56
CA GLU A 18 -9.46 3.37 6.66
C GLU A 18 -9.34 2.97 5.18
N ILE A 19 -10.19 3.55 4.35
CA ILE A 19 -10.05 3.52 2.89
C ILE A 19 -9.63 4.90 2.44
N TYR A 20 -8.61 4.96 1.61
CA TYR A 20 -8.07 6.20 1.06
C TYR A 20 -8.52 6.39 -0.40
N THR A 21 -8.69 7.65 -0.79
CA THR A 21 -8.84 8.05 -2.19
C THR A 21 -7.51 7.93 -2.93
N SER A 22 -7.55 7.94 -4.27
CA SER A 22 -6.35 8.01 -5.12
C SER A 22 -5.46 9.24 -4.87
N ASN A 23 -5.94 10.22 -4.11
CA ASN A 23 -5.19 11.42 -3.72
C ASN A 23 -4.72 11.37 -2.25
N GLY A 24 -4.81 10.22 -1.58
CA GLY A 24 -4.30 10.01 -0.21
C GLY A 24 -5.18 10.57 0.91
N LYS A 25 -6.35 11.12 0.57
CA LYS A 25 -7.34 11.55 1.57
C LYS A 25 -8.19 10.38 2.02
N ILE A 26 -8.54 10.32 3.31
CA ILE A 26 -9.49 9.35 3.84
C ILE A 26 -10.83 9.49 3.09
N LEU A 27 -11.25 8.41 2.45
CA LEU A 27 -12.56 8.25 1.81
C LEU A 27 -13.58 7.74 2.84
N LEU A 28 -13.21 6.72 3.60
CA LEU A 28 -14.01 6.14 4.68
C LEU A 28 -13.10 5.88 5.88
N GLY A 29 -13.52 6.36 7.05
CA GLY A 29 -12.80 6.13 8.30
C GLY A 29 -13.03 4.72 8.85
N LYS A 30 -12.10 4.26 9.69
CA LYS A 30 -12.28 3.06 10.51
C LYS A 30 -13.53 3.20 11.40
N GLY A 31 -14.27 2.11 11.58
CA GLY A 31 -15.48 2.04 12.39
C GLY A 31 -16.76 2.53 11.68
N VAL A 32 -16.67 2.92 10.40
CA VAL A 32 -17.85 3.31 9.62
C VAL A 32 -18.66 2.06 9.24
N ALA A 33 -19.96 2.06 9.54
CA ALA A 33 -20.89 1.06 9.04
C ALA A 33 -21.20 1.33 7.55
N LEU A 34 -21.06 0.29 6.73
CA LEU A 34 -21.21 0.37 5.29
C LEU A 34 -22.68 0.45 4.90
N THR A 35 -23.02 1.46 4.11
CA THR A 35 -24.34 1.64 3.51
C THR A 35 -24.30 1.23 2.04
N VAL A 36 -25.45 0.94 1.44
CA VAL A 36 -25.53 0.61 0.00
C VAL A 36 -24.84 1.65 -0.91
N PRO A 37 -24.97 2.97 -0.68
CA PRO A 37 -24.21 3.98 -1.41
C PRO A 37 -22.69 3.83 -1.29
N PHE A 38 -22.17 3.50 -0.10
CA PHE A 38 -20.73 3.28 0.08
C PHE A 38 -20.24 2.04 -0.66
N ILE A 39 -20.98 0.93 -0.59
CA ILE A 39 -20.63 -0.31 -1.30
C ILE A 39 -20.59 -0.08 -2.81
N ASN A 40 -21.58 0.63 -3.35
CA ASN A 40 -21.60 0.99 -4.78
C ASN A 40 -20.42 1.90 -5.14
N ARG A 41 -20.12 2.89 -4.31
CA ARG A 41 -18.98 3.79 -4.54
C ARG A 41 -17.65 3.04 -4.56
N LEU A 42 -17.47 2.06 -3.67
CA LEU A 42 -16.29 1.19 -3.66
C LEU A 42 -16.17 0.36 -4.93
N ARG A 43 -17.30 -0.15 -5.44
CA ARG A 43 -17.35 -0.89 -6.72
C ARG A 43 -16.98 0.00 -7.90
N ASP A 44 -17.50 1.22 -7.96
CA ASP A 44 -17.22 2.20 -9.01
C ASP A 44 -15.74 2.61 -9.02
N LEU A 45 -15.12 2.66 -7.85
CA LEU A 45 -13.69 2.93 -7.67
C LEU A 45 -12.79 1.71 -7.96
N GLY A 46 -13.36 0.57 -8.37
CA GLY A 46 -12.59 -0.64 -8.66
C GLY A 46 -11.98 -1.31 -7.42
N VAL A 47 -12.51 -1.03 -6.23
CA VAL A 47 -12.08 -1.67 -4.98
C VAL A 47 -12.55 -3.13 -4.96
N HIS A 48 -11.61 -4.07 -4.85
CA HIS A 48 -11.91 -5.50 -4.93
C HIS A 48 -12.21 -6.15 -3.58
N GLY A 49 -11.60 -5.68 -2.49
CA GLY A 49 -11.77 -6.21 -1.14
C GLY A 49 -11.58 -5.13 -0.08
N ILE A 50 -12.11 -5.34 1.10
CA ILE A 50 -11.91 -4.44 2.25
C ILE A 50 -11.81 -5.28 3.53
N TYR A 51 -11.23 -4.69 4.57
CA TYR A 51 -11.22 -5.30 5.90
C TYR A 51 -12.45 -4.84 6.66
N ILE A 52 -13.24 -5.80 7.13
CA ILE A 52 -14.37 -5.56 8.04
C ILE A 52 -14.06 -6.12 9.42
N ASP A 53 -14.67 -5.53 10.44
CA ASP A 53 -14.62 -6.06 11.79
C ASP A 53 -15.41 -7.37 11.86
N ASP A 54 -14.83 -8.36 12.54
CA ASP A 54 -15.41 -9.69 12.75
C ASP A 54 -15.02 -10.10 14.17
N ASP A 55 -16.03 -10.30 15.01
CA ASP A 55 -15.89 -10.61 16.45
C ASP A 55 -15.05 -11.86 16.70
N LEU A 56 -14.98 -12.79 15.74
CA LEU A 56 -14.17 -14.02 15.82
C LEU A 56 -12.68 -13.81 15.55
N THR A 57 -12.28 -12.62 15.09
CA THR A 57 -10.91 -12.29 14.69
C THR A 57 -10.42 -10.97 15.28
N SER A 58 -11.07 -10.49 16.34
CA SER A 58 -10.74 -9.24 17.05
C SER A 58 -9.30 -9.20 17.57
N ASP A 59 -8.71 -10.36 17.87
CA ASP A 59 -7.33 -10.49 18.33
C ASP A 59 -6.27 -10.55 17.19
N ILE A 60 -6.70 -10.59 15.92
CA ILE A 60 -5.79 -10.72 14.77
C ILE A 60 -5.62 -9.36 14.10
N ILE A 61 -4.50 -8.69 14.40
CA ILE A 61 -4.05 -7.48 13.71
C ILE A 61 -3.07 -7.88 12.62
N ILE A 62 -3.51 -7.86 11.36
CA ILE A 62 -2.63 -7.92 10.19
C ILE A 62 -1.95 -6.56 10.02
N GLU A 63 -0.77 -6.42 10.62
CA GLU A 63 0.15 -5.32 10.37
C GLU A 63 0.92 -5.62 9.08
N ASP A 64 0.81 -4.70 8.12
CA ASP A 64 1.58 -4.73 6.89
C ASP A 64 3.01 -4.23 7.17
N VAL A 65 3.97 -4.57 6.30
CA VAL A 65 5.40 -4.29 6.50
C VAL A 65 5.73 -2.81 6.33
N ILE A 66 4.87 -2.08 5.63
CA ILE A 66 4.94 -0.62 5.49
C ILE A 66 3.59 0.01 5.81
N SER A 67 3.61 1.26 6.26
CA SER A 67 2.37 2.00 6.50
C SER A 67 1.62 2.29 5.19
N ASP A 68 0.29 2.33 5.26
CA ASP A 68 -0.56 2.72 4.12
C ASP A 68 -0.18 4.11 3.56
N GLN A 69 0.22 5.02 4.44
CA GLN A 69 0.68 6.35 4.09
C GLN A 69 1.97 6.33 3.26
N HIS A 70 3.02 5.63 3.73
CA HIS A 70 4.28 5.52 2.99
C HIS A 70 4.12 4.77 1.66
N ARG A 71 3.24 3.75 1.64
CA ARG A 71 2.86 3.05 0.41
C ARG A 71 2.24 4.02 -0.60
N TYR A 72 1.27 4.82 -0.16
CA TYR A 72 0.61 5.82 -0.99
C TYR A 72 1.59 6.88 -1.51
N GLU A 73 2.42 7.44 -0.63
CA GLU A 73 3.44 8.43 -0.99
C GLU A 73 4.40 7.88 -2.05
N ALA A 74 4.90 6.66 -1.87
CA ALA A 74 5.76 6.01 -2.86
C ALA A 74 5.05 5.84 -4.21
N MET A 75 3.80 5.37 -4.23
CA MET A 75 3.02 5.25 -5.47
C MET A 75 2.88 6.61 -6.19
N ALA A 76 2.52 7.66 -5.46
CA ALA A 76 2.37 9.01 -6.00
C ALA A 76 3.70 9.58 -6.52
N THR A 77 4.81 9.32 -5.82
CA THR A 77 6.14 9.78 -6.21
C THR A 77 6.64 9.06 -7.46
N ILE A 78 6.38 7.75 -7.59
CA ILE A 78 6.72 7.01 -8.81
C ILE A 78 5.89 7.53 -9.99
N GLU A 79 4.57 7.73 -9.81
CA GLU A 79 3.72 8.31 -10.85
C GLU A 79 4.22 9.68 -11.31
N LYS A 80 4.58 10.56 -10.37
CA LYS A 80 5.17 11.88 -10.67
C LYS A 80 6.50 11.76 -11.39
N SER A 81 7.37 10.85 -10.98
CA SER A 81 8.70 10.66 -11.57
C SER A 81 8.59 10.13 -13.00
N CYS A 82 7.72 9.15 -13.26
CA CYS A 82 7.44 8.66 -14.62
C CYS A 82 6.91 9.77 -15.54
N LYS A 83 6.00 10.63 -15.04
CA LYS A 83 5.51 11.78 -15.81
C LYS A 83 6.59 12.86 -16.02
N ALA A 84 7.47 13.07 -15.04
CA ALA A 84 8.55 14.06 -15.14
C ALA A 84 9.62 13.67 -16.15
N ILE A 85 9.95 12.38 -16.25
CA ILE A 85 10.84 11.84 -17.30
C ILE A 85 10.28 12.13 -18.70
N GLN A 86 8.97 11.97 -18.90
CA GLN A 86 8.31 12.31 -20.19
C GLN A 86 8.40 13.80 -20.54
N ILE A 87 8.59 14.68 -19.54
CA ILE A 87 8.64 16.14 -19.69
C ILE A 87 10.10 16.66 -19.60
N GLY A 88 11.09 15.77 -19.38
CA GLY A 88 12.50 16.13 -19.26
C GLY A 88 12.88 16.82 -17.95
N LYS A 89 12.11 16.62 -16.87
CA LYS A 89 12.45 17.08 -15.51
C LYS A 89 12.92 15.91 -14.65
N ASP A 90 13.96 16.15 -13.87
CA ASP A 90 14.53 15.18 -12.94
C ASP A 90 13.91 15.34 -11.54
N ASN A 91 13.29 14.27 -11.04
CA ASN A 91 12.66 14.19 -9.71
C ASN A 91 13.28 13.07 -8.86
N GLU A 92 14.51 12.64 -9.17
CA GLU A 92 15.16 11.49 -8.52
C GLU A 92 15.26 11.63 -6.98
N SER A 93 15.43 12.87 -6.48
CA SER A 93 15.53 13.14 -5.04
C SER A 93 14.27 12.77 -4.24
N ASP A 94 13.09 13.03 -4.82
CA ASP A 94 11.81 12.75 -4.15
C ASP A 94 11.56 11.26 -4.07
N LEU A 95 11.90 10.53 -5.15
CA LEU A 95 11.81 9.08 -5.23
C LEU A 95 12.71 8.40 -4.18
N GLN A 96 13.96 8.85 -4.07
CA GLN A 96 14.87 8.34 -3.05
C GLN A 96 14.34 8.59 -1.63
N GLY A 97 13.68 9.73 -1.40
CA GLY A 97 13.04 10.03 -0.11
C GLY A 97 11.93 9.04 0.24
N SER A 98 10.97 8.81 -0.66
CA SER A 98 9.89 7.84 -0.44
C SER A 98 10.40 6.42 -0.22
N ILE A 99 11.44 6.01 -0.96
CA ILE A 99 12.03 4.68 -0.82
C ILE A 99 12.73 4.50 0.52
N ARG A 100 13.43 5.53 1.03
CA ARG A 100 14.03 5.47 2.36
C ARG A 100 12.98 5.27 3.45
N ASN A 101 11.81 5.89 3.33
CA ASN A 101 10.70 5.69 4.29
C ASN A 101 10.23 4.23 4.29
N ILE A 102 10.07 3.61 3.10
CA ILE A 102 9.75 2.19 2.95
C ILE A 102 10.81 1.30 3.63
N VAL A 103 12.10 1.55 3.34
CA VAL A 103 13.19 0.76 3.92
C VAL A 103 13.24 0.92 5.44
N GLN A 104 12.98 2.12 5.97
CA GLN A 104 12.89 2.36 7.41
C GLN A 104 11.75 1.57 8.05
N ASP A 105 10.54 1.63 7.50
CA ASP A 105 9.39 0.85 7.99
C ASP A 105 9.75 -0.65 8.10
N ILE A 106 10.35 -1.19 7.04
CA ILE A 106 10.77 -2.59 6.97
C ILE A 106 11.83 -2.92 8.02
N LEU A 107 12.77 -2.00 8.29
CA LEU A 107 13.81 -2.19 9.30
C LEU A 107 13.23 -2.21 10.71
N PHE A 108 12.28 -1.33 11.02
CA PHE A 108 11.67 -1.20 12.35
C PHE A 108 10.71 -2.33 12.73
N GLN A 109 10.19 -3.09 11.76
CA GLN A 109 9.36 -4.26 12.07
C GLN A 109 10.17 -5.46 12.56
N LYS A 110 9.84 -5.95 13.77
CA LYS A 110 10.47 -7.16 14.36
C LYS A 110 9.98 -8.45 13.71
N GLU A 111 8.70 -8.54 13.40
CA GLU A 111 8.07 -9.68 12.74
C GLU A 111 7.59 -9.22 11.36
N ILE A 112 8.04 -9.91 10.31
CA ILE A 112 7.71 -9.53 8.93
C ILE A 112 6.53 -10.39 8.48
N MET A 113 5.33 -9.82 8.50
CA MET A 113 4.17 -10.39 7.80
C MET A 113 3.99 -9.68 6.46
N ILE A 114 4.38 -10.35 5.38
CA ILE A 114 4.26 -9.80 4.04
C ILE A 114 2.82 -9.97 3.55
N SER A 115 2.03 -8.90 3.56
CA SER A 115 0.79 -8.84 2.79
C SER A 115 1.09 -8.31 1.38
N LEU A 116 1.04 -9.20 0.39
CA LEU A 116 1.21 -8.82 -1.03
C LEU A 116 -0.08 -8.40 -1.71
N MET A 117 -1.20 -8.52 -0.99
CA MET A 117 -2.53 -8.31 -1.53
C MET A 117 -3.04 -6.93 -1.11
N ASP A 118 -2.38 -5.87 -1.55
CA ASP A 118 -2.92 -4.53 -1.32
C ASP A 118 -2.57 -3.55 -2.42
N ILE A 119 -3.21 -3.69 -3.58
CA ILE A 119 -3.60 -2.54 -4.41
C ILE A 119 -5.01 -2.80 -4.94
N ARG A 120 -5.98 -2.15 -4.31
CA ARG A 120 -7.41 -2.27 -4.62
C ARG A 120 -7.89 -1.19 -5.58
N ASN A 121 -7.05 -0.83 -6.54
CA ASN A 121 -7.43 0.14 -7.56
C ASN A 121 -6.83 -0.28 -8.91
N ILE A 122 -7.70 -0.59 -9.87
CA ILE A 122 -7.32 -1.10 -11.19
C ILE A 122 -6.45 -0.08 -11.96
N ASP A 123 -6.64 1.21 -11.69
CA ASP A 123 -6.00 2.30 -12.44
C ASP A 123 -4.52 2.52 -12.11
N ASN A 124 -4.02 2.02 -10.96
CA ASN A 124 -2.62 2.24 -10.53
C ASN A 124 -1.78 0.95 -10.45
N ARG A 125 -2.22 -0.13 -11.12
CA ARG A 125 -1.59 -1.46 -11.09
C ARG A 125 -0.09 -1.50 -11.40
N LEU A 126 0.43 -0.59 -12.23
CA LEU A 126 1.85 -0.56 -12.56
C LEU A 126 2.69 -0.03 -11.39
N TYR A 127 2.34 1.15 -10.84
CA TYR A 127 3.06 1.76 -9.70
C TYR A 127 2.95 0.93 -8.43
N ALA A 128 1.76 0.39 -8.21
CA ALA A 128 1.45 -0.66 -7.27
C ALA A 128 2.41 -1.86 -7.33
N HIS A 129 2.64 -2.39 -8.52
CA HIS A 129 3.53 -3.51 -8.73
C HIS A 129 4.98 -3.14 -8.37
N SER A 130 5.49 -1.99 -8.83
CA SER A 130 6.84 -1.55 -8.51
C SER A 130 7.06 -1.32 -7.02
N VAL A 131 6.07 -0.78 -6.29
CA VAL A 131 6.14 -0.68 -4.82
C VAL A 131 6.16 -2.06 -4.17
N ASN A 132 5.34 -3.01 -4.62
CA ASN A 132 5.34 -4.38 -4.08
C ASN A 132 6.67 -5.11 -4.32
N VAL A 133 7.26 -4.97 -5.52
CA VAL A 133 8.58 -5.52 -5.84
C VAL A 133 9.66 -4.88 -4.98
N CYS A 134 9.61 -3.56 -4.78
CA CYS A 134 10.50 -2.82 -3.88
C CYS A 134 10.42 -3.32 -2.43
N VAL A 135 9.21 -3.50 -1.89
CA VAL A 135 8.99 -4.02 -0.53
C VAL A 135 9.52 -5.45 -0.40
N LEU A 136 9.22 -6.32 -1.36
CA LEU A 136 9.71 -7.71 -1.37
C LEU A 136 11.23 -7.81 -1.43
N ALA A 137 11.86 -7.05 -2.33
CA ALA A 137 13.31 -7.00 -2.45
C ALA A 137 13.96 -6.50 -1.15
N SER A 138 13.38 -5.47 -0.53
CA SER A 138 13.86 -4.91 0.74
C SER A 138 13.74 -5.90 1.90
N VAL A 139 12.61 -6.63 1.98
CA VAL A 139 12.40 -7.68 2.99
C VAL A 139 13.41 -8.83 2.81
N LEU A 140 13.61 -9.29 1.57
CA LEU A 140 14.61 -10.33 1.27
C LEU A 140 16.02 -9.85 1.62
N GLY A 141 16.36 -8.61 1.26
CA GLY A 141 17.64 -8.01 1.62
C GLY A 141 17.86 -7.93 3.12
N LYS A 142 16.83 -7.58 3.90
CA LYS A 142 16.88 -7.58 5.37
C LYS A 142 17.11 -9.00 5.91
N GLY A 143 16.41 -9.99 5.37
CA GLY A 143 16.59 -11.40 5.72
C GLY A 143 18.00 -11.92 5.41
N LEU A 144 18.64 -11.40 4.36
CA LEU A 144 20.04 -11.68 3.99
C LEU A 144 21.07 -10.89 4.82
N GLY A 145 20.63 -10.00 5.72
CA GLY A 145 21.51 -9.19 6.55
C GLY A 145 22.24 -8.07 5.79
N LEU A 146 21.67 -7.56 4.69
CA LEU A 146 22.27 -6.46 3.95
C LEU A 146 22.30 -5.17 4.78
N PRO A 147 23.36 -4.35 4.67
CA PRO A 147 23.41 -3.05 5.33
C PRO A 147 22.39 -2.08 4.72
N VAL A 148 21.97 -1.09 5.51
CA VAL A 148 20.92 -0.13 5.15
C VAL A 148 21.19 0.57 3.82
N ASP A 149 22.44 0.94 3.55
CA ASP A 149 22.82 1.58 2.28
C ASP A 149 22.55 0.67 1.07
N LYS A 150 22.86 -0.63 1.21
CA LYS A 150 22.60 -1.63 0.16
C LYS A 150 21.11 -1.94 0.03
N LEU A 151 20.35 -1.88 1.11
CA LEU A 151 18.89 -1.98 1.06
C LEU A 151 18.27 -0.81 0.29
N ASN A 152 18.73 0.41 0.52
CA ASN A 152 18.27 1.58 -0.21
C ASN A 152 18.59 1.49 -1.71
N GLU A 153 19.81 1.07 -2.07
CA GLU A 153 20.19 0.83 -3.48
C GLU A 153 19.33 -0.26 -4.14
N LEU A 154 19.13 -1.39 -3.44
CA LEU A 154 18.32 -2.50 -3.91
C LEU A 154 16.86 -2.09 -4.11
N ALA A 155 16.28 -1.36 -3.14
CA ALA A 155 14.92 -0.86 -3.18
C ALA A 155 14.72 0.14 -4.33
N LEU A 156 15.68 1.05 -4.54
CA LEU A 156 15.68 1.99 -5.66
C LEU A 156 15.71 1.27 -7.02
N GLY A 157 16.59 0.28 -7.18
CA GLY A 157 16.68 -0.51 -8.41
C GLY A 157 15.40 -1.33 -8.67
N ALA A 158 14.87 -1.98 -7.63
CA ALA A 158 13.64 -2.77 -7.69
C ALA A 158 12.42 -1.92 -8.05
N CYS A 159 12.33 -0.71 -7.50
CA CYS A 159 11.25 0.23 -7.79
C CYS A 159 11.31 0.80 -9.21
N SER A 160 12.50 0.82 -9.83
CA SER A 160 12.74 1.35 -11.17
C SER A 160 12.54 0.32 -12.28
N MET A 161 12.38 -0.97 -11.93
CA MET A 161 11.94 -2.00 -12.89
C MET A 161 10.44 -1.84 -13.12
N MET A 162 10.08 -1.14 -14.20
CA MET A 162 8.71 -0.95 -14.65
C MET A 162 8.62 -1.08 -16.17
#